data_AF-A0A2E9BA15-F1
#
_entry.id   AF-A0A2E9BA15-F1
#
_cell.length_a   1.000
_cell.length_b   1.000
_cell.length_c   1.000
_cell.angle_alpha   90.00
_cell.angle_beta   90.00
_cell.angle_gamma   90.00
#
_symmetry.space_group_name_H-M   'P 1'
#
loop_
_entity.id
_entity.type
_entity.pdbx_description
1 polymer ?
#
loop_
_entity_poly.entity_id
_entity_poly.type
_entity_poly.pdbx_seq_one_letter_code
_entity_poly.pdbx_strand_id
1 'polypeptide(L)'
;DDGDDMMFNPTQWSDRDGDGYGDNATGTMADAFPADGTQWNDTDGDNHGDNPYGSEGDWFPNDPERWADSDRDGVADEDDAFVNDPTQWNDTDGDGHGDEIVGNQGDAFPNDSNEWQDSDSDGVGNNADAFPFDPTQQTDSDGDGFGDNPLGSRADKFPQESSQWSDIDGDGYGDNVSGNNSDVFITDATQWSDRDGDGYGDNLFGNGADLFPDEETQWADQDGDGLGDNPEGNNPDPYLFDFDNDGYNDSIDILPKFASPGDLDNDGCLDEVDLFPTDYLECLDNDGDGDGDNADTDDDNDGWTDIDEVRLDTDPLDPLDYPVEAFQFIIPGTKIGLDGWDFIGIFVGIPLFSWLAFGLITRNSRCQKFERMMNEARNKEELEEIALKTEFALIIRLLGPHQGIRLERIRVKMSDLFESGDLSPNDKHIEVEENVSDFEFNGGPNLPPAAIVAEGMADGSVPESVSQPDVRAVGIVGQDGYEWLRQGGATWYRPANSSLDWKQWNN
;
A
#
# COMPACT_ATOMS: atom_id res chain seq x y z
N ASP A 1 -45.84 -19.18 -121.29
CA ASP A 1 -45.14 -19.12 -120.01
C ASP A 1 -45.49 -20.39 -119.30
N ASP A 2 -44.57 -21.35 -119.33
CA ASP A 2 -44.81 -22.74 -118.95
C ASP A 2 -44.83 -22.94 -117.42
N GLY A 3 -45.30 -21.95 -116.66
CA GLY A 3 -45.74 -22.07 -115.26
C GLY A 3 -44.81 -22.78 -114.28
N ASP A 4 -43.53 -22.92 -114.62
CA ASP A 4 -42.51 -23.59 -113.83
C ASP A 4 -41.64 -22.51 -113.21
N ASP A 5 -41.87 -22.29 -111.92
CA ASP A 5 -41.15 -21.30 -111.12
C ASP A 5 -39.69 -21.72 -110.86
N MET A 6 -39.33 -22.99 -111.13
CA MET A 6 -38.04 -23.62 -110.80
C MET A 6 -37.31 -24.22 -112.01
N MET A 7 -37.03 -23.38 -113.03
CA MET A 7 -36.51 -23.77 -114.36
C MET A 7 -35.24 -24.66 -114.40
N PHE A 8 -34.50 -24.78 -113.29
CA PHE A 8 -33.27 -25.57 -113.18
C PHE A 8 -33.40 -26.84 -112.30
N ASN A 9 -34.54 -27.08 -111.65
CA ASN A 9 -34.80 -28.27 -110.86
C ASN A 9 -36.03 -29.01 -111.42
N PRO A 10 -35.87 -30.00 -112.31
CA PRO A 10 -37.00 -30.64 -112.99
C PRO A 10 -37.92 -31.48 -112.08
N THR A 11 -37.57 -31.61 -110.79
CA THR A 11 -38.41 -32.28 -109.78
C THR A 11 -39.24 -31.30 -108.96
N GLN A 12 -39.02 -29.99 -109.12
CA GLN A 12 -39.77 -28.89 -108.52
C GLN A 12 -40.42 -28.07 -109.64
N TRP A 13 -41.63 -27.56 -109.44
CA TRP A 13 -42.37 -26.82 -110.49
C TRP A 13 -43.22 -25.67 -109.95
N SER A 14 -43.14 -25.39 -108.65
CA SER A 14 -43.88 -24.36 -107.91
C SER A 14 -43.00 -23.95 -106.74
N ASP A 15 -42.89 -22.64 -106.52
CA ASP A 15 -42.19 -22.01 -105.40
C ASP A 15 -43.09 -20.83 -104.97
N ARG A 16 -43.93 -21.07 -103.96
CA ARG A 16 -45.05 -20.15 -103.65
C ARG A 16 -44.59 -18.87 -102.98
N ASP A 17 -43.61 -18.95 -102.11
CA ASP A 17 -43.13 -17.84 -101.28
C ASP A 17 -41.82 -17.24 -101.82
N GLY A 18 -41.20 -17.86 -102.81
CA GLY A 18 -40.13 -17.29 -103.63
C GLY A 18 -38.77 -17.36 -102.99
N ASP A 19 -38.54 -18.33 -102.11
CA ASP A 19 -37.29 -18.49 -101.37
C ASP A 19 -36.24 -19.37 -102.10
N GLY A 20 -36.64 -19.97 -103.22
CA GLY A 20 -35.80 -20.83 -104.06
C GLY A 20 -35.82 -22.31 -103.67
N TYR A 21 -36.70 -22.74 -102.77
CA TYR A 21 -37.05 -24.13 -102.52
C TYR A 21 -38.43 -24.42 -103.12
N GLY A 22 -38.66 -25.69 -103.49
CA GLY A 22 -39.85 -26.03 -104.28
C GLY A 22 -40.92 -26.74 -103.48
N ASP A 23 -42.18 -26.35 -103.68
CA ASP A 23 -43.37 -26.86 -102.98
C ASP A 23 -43.63 -28.37 -103.19
N ASN A 24 -43.00 -29.02 -104.18
CA ASN A 24 -43.26 -30.43 -104.44
C ASN A 24 -42.56 -31.30 -103.39
N ALA A 25 -43.33 -31.75 -102.40
CA ALA A 25 -42.93 -32.68 -101.33
C ALA A 25 -42.25 -33.99 -101.81
N THR A 26 -42.40 -34.37 -103.07
CA THR A 26 -41.73 -35.58 -103.64
C THR A 26 -40.50 -35.26 -104.49
N GLY A 27 -40.17 -33.98 -104.65
CA GLY A 27 -39.00 -33.51 -105.37
C GLY A 27 -37.74 -33.52 -104.50
N THR A 28 -36.59 -33.32 -105.13
CA THR A 28 -35.32 -33.17 -104.39
C THR A 28 -35.26 -31.78 -103.77
N MET A 29 -34.82 -31.69 -102.50
CA MET A 29 -34.83 -30.45 -101.71
C MET A 29 -36.22 -29.80 -101.71
N ALA A 30 -37.22 -30.60 -101.37
CA ALA A 30 -38.57 -30.10 -101.18
C ALA A 30 -38.58 -29.13 -100.01
N ASP A 31 -39.32 -28.04 -100.17
CA ASP A 31 -39.51 -27.04 -99.14
C ASP A 31 -40.34 -27.60 -97.98
N ALA A 32 -39.79 -27.52 -96.77
CA ALA A 32 -40.47 -27.91 -95.53
C ALA A 32 -41.57 -26.91 -95.13
N PHE A 33 -41.46 -25.64 -95.54
CA PHE A 33 -42.40 -24.56 -95.23
C PHE A 33 -42.90 -23.80 -96.49
N PRO A 34 -43.72 -24.42 -97.37
CA PRO A 34 -44.16 -23.87 -98.69
C PRO A 34 -45.05 -22.62 -98.69
N ALA A 35 -45.10 -21.89 -97.59
CA ALA A 35 -45.81 -20.63 -97.44
C ALA A 35 -45.02 -19.58 -96.65
N ASP A 36 -43.83 -19.92 -96.17
CA ASP A 36 -42.95 -19.06 -95.39
C ASP A 36 -41.57 -18.99 -96.06
N GLY A 37 -41.39 -17.99 -96.92
CA GLY A 37 -40.14 -17.84 -97.68
C GLY A 37 -38.92 -17.40 -96.85
N THR A 38 -39.00 -17.49 -95.53
CA THR A 38 -37.85 -17.36 -94.64
C THR A 38 -37.37 -18.70 -94.07
N GLN A 39 -38.09 -19.79 -94.30
CA GLN A 39 -37.81 -21.14 -93.82
C GLN A 39 -37.93 -22.16 -94.95
N TRP A 40 -37.01 -23.13 -95.02
CA TRP A 40 -37.00 -24.10 -96.13
C TRP A 40 -36.62 -25.54 -95.72
N ASN A 41 -36.06 -25.73 -94.53
CA ASN A 41 -35.61 -27.03 -94.02
C ASN A 41 -36.04 -27.18 -92.56
N ASP A 42 -36.34 -28.41 -92.16
CA ASP A 42 -36.72 -28.82 -90.80
C ASP A 42 -36.00 -30.15 -90.53
N THR A 43 -34.86 -30.08 -89.85
CA THR A 43 -33.93 -31.21 -89.72
C THR A 43 -34.39 -32.24 -88.70
N ASP A 44 -35.04 -31.83 -87.61
CA ASP A 44 -35.48 -32.72 -86.52
C ASP A 44 -37.00 -32.96 -86.47
N GLY A 45 -37.77 -32.24 -87.28
CA GLY A 45 -39.20 -32.47 -87.52
C GLY A 45 -40.12 -31.83 -86.47
N ASP A 46 -39.67 -30.78 -85.80
CA ASP A 46 -40.42 -30.09 -84.74
C ASP A 46 -41.38 -29.00 -85.28
N ASN A 47 -41.35 -28.76 -86.60
CA ASN A 47 -42.09 -27.71 -87.33
C ASN A 47 -41.57 -26.28 -87.10
N HIS A 48 -40.34 -26.13 -86.60
CA HIS A 48 -39.57 -24.91 -86.63
C HIS A 48 -38.50 -25.03 -87.72
N GLY A 49 -38.26 -23.93 -88.46
CA GLY A 49 -37.36 -24.00 -89.60
C GLY A 49 -35.90 -23.74 -89.21
N ASP A 50 -34.98 -24.53 -89.75
CA ASP A 50 -33.53 -24.51 -89.46
C ASP A 50 -32.85 -23.14 -89.66
N ASN A 51 -33.52 -22.15 -90.28
CA ASN A 51 -32.99 -20.79 -90.38
C ASN A 51 -33.37 -20.00 -89.11
N PRO A 52 -32.45 -19.79 -88.15
CA PRO A 52 -32.76 -19.14 -86.87
C PRO A 52 -33.18 -17.66 -87.01
N TYR A 53 -32.95 -17.06 -88.19
CA TYR A 53 -33.33 -15.68 -88.48
C TYR A 53 -34.62 -15.55 -89.30
N GLY A 54 -35.31 -16.65 -89.62
CA GLY A 54 -36.63 -16.65 -90.26
C GLY A 54 -37.78 -16.54 -89.24
N SER A 55 -39.03 -16.63 -89.71
CA SER A 55 -40.19 -16.73 -88.81
C SER A 55 -40.10 -18.00 -88.00
N GLU A 56 -40.35 -17.91 -86.69
CA GLU A 56 -40.36 -19.07 -85.78
C GLU A 56 -39.12 -19.98 -85.98
N GLY A 57 -37.97 -19.35 -86.25
CA GLY A 57 -36.74 -20.06 -86.59
C GLY A 57 -36.16 -20.85 -85.43
N ASP A 58 -35.58 -21.98 -85.77
CA ASP A 58 -35.00 -22.94 -84.84
C ASP A 58 -33.52 -22.61 -84.58
N TRP A 59 -33.22 -22.30 -83.31
CA TRP A 59 -31.85 -22.06 -82.83
C TRP A 59 -31.09 -23.37 -82.51
N PHE A 60 -31.79 -24.50 -82.39
CA PHE A 60 -31.24 -25.83 -82.14
C PHE A 60 -31.71 -26.88 -83.18
N PRO A 61 -31.29 -26.79 -84.46
CA PRO A 61 -31.80 -27.61 -85.59
C PRO A 61 -31.60 -29.13 -85.55
N ASN A 62 -31.21 -29.70 -84.41
CA ASN A 62 -31.05 -31.14 -84.24
C ASN A 62 -31.72 -31.66 -82.95
N ASP A 63 -32.44 -30.81 -82.23
CA ASP A 63 -33.13 -31.14 -80.99
C ASP A 63 -34.64 -30.81 -81.10
N PRO A 64 -35.50 -31.80 -81.36
CA PRO A 64 -36.91 -31.54 -81.61
C PRO A 64 -37.71 -31.11 -80.36
N GLU A 65 -37.08 -31.00 -79.19
CA GLU A 65 -37.70 -30.50 -77.95
C GLU A 65 -37.28 -29.06 -77.59
N ARG A 66 -36.37 -28.45 -78.37
CA ARG A 66 -35.78 -27.13 -78.11
C ARG A 66 -35.65 -26.37 -79.43
N TRP A 67 -36.22 -25.18 -79.52
CA TRP A 67 -36.14 -24.37 -80.76
C TRP A 67 -35.94 -22.87 -80.51
N ALA A 68 -36.35 -22.37 -79.35
CA ALA A 68 -36.27 -20.96 -78.99
C ALA A 68 -34.99 -20.64 -78.19
N ASP A 69 -34.36 -19.53 -78.53
CA ASP A 69 -33.25 -18.91 -77.80
C ASP A 69 -33.45 -17.39 -77.89
N SER A 70 -34.16 -16.86 -76.90
CA SER A 70 -34.72 -15.51 -76.89
C SER A 70 -33.65 -14.44 -76.77
N ASP A 71 -32.57 -14.69 -76.03
CA ASP A 71 -31.47 -13.74 -75.81
C ASP A 71 -30.15 -14.08 -76.50
N ARG A 72 -30.04 -15.29 -77.08
CA ARG A 72 -28.96 -15.76 -77.94
C ARG A 72 -27.67 -16.05 -77.21
N ASP A 73 -27.77 -16.57 -76.00
CA ASP A 73 -26.63 -17.05 -75.22
C ASP A 73 -26.24 -18.50 -75.54
N GLY A 74 -27.10 -19.22 -76.29
CA GLY A 74 -26.91 -20.60 -76.71
C GLY A 74 -27.52 -21.63 -75.75
N VAL A 75 -28.32 -21.22 -74.77
CA VAL A 75 -29.19 -22.06 -73.96
C VAL A 75 -30.62 -21.89 -74.45
N ALA A 76 -31.36 -22.99 -74.53
CA ALA A 76 -32.74 -22.94 -75.02
C ALA A 76 -33.67 -22.34 -73.96
N ASP A 77 -34.69 -21.58 -74.38
CA ASP A 77 -35.64 -20.91 -73.49
C ASP A 77 -36.27 -21.84 -72.43
N GLU A 78 -36.41 -23.13 -72.73
CA GLU A 78 -36.96 -24.12 -71.77
C GLU A 78 -35.96 -24.62 -70.73
N ASP A 79 -34.67 -24.47 -70.97
CA ASP A 79 -33.57 -24.84 -70.07
C ASP A 79 -32.92 -23.63 -69.40
N ASP A 80 -33.22 -22.43 -69.89
CA ASP A 80 -32.68 -21.17 -69.42
C ASP A 80 -33.50 -20.59 -68.26
N ALA A 81 -32.87 -20.41 -67.10
CA ALA A 81 -33.47 -19.76 -65.94
C ALA A 81 -33.77 -18.27 -66.18
N PHE A 82 -33.05 -17.63 -67.10
CA PHE A 82 -33.08 -16.20 -67.39
C PHE A 82 -33.21 -15.91 -68.90
N VAL A 83 -34.24 -16.47 -69.54
CA VAL A 83 -34.64 -16.37 -70.98
C VAL A 83 -34.42 -15.03 -71.72
N ASN A 84 -34.23 -13.90 -71.04
CA ASN A 84 -34.01 -12.59 -71.66
C ASN A 84 -32.70 -11.91 -71.25
N ASP A 85 -31.82 -12.59 -70.51
CA ASP A 85 -30.53 -12.09 -70.06
C ASP A 85 -29.37 -12.98 -70.56
N PRO A 86 -28.70 -12.59 -71.65
CA PRO A 86 -27.72 -13.45 -72.29
C PRO A 86 -26.40 -13.60 -71.51
N THR A 87 -26.36 -13.10 -70.27
CA THR A 87 -25.23 -13.22 -69.36
C THR A 87 -25.51 -14.17 -68.20
N GLN A 88 -26.72 -14.73 -68.10
CA GLN A 88 -27.15 -15.65 -67.05
C GLN A 88 -28.00 -16.76 -67.66
N TRP A 89 -27.78 -18.02 -67.24
CA TRP A 89 -28.57 -19.16 -67.74
C TRP A 89 -28.93 -20.19 -66.68
N ASN A 90 -28.28 -20.16 -65.51
CA ASN A 90 -28.50 -21.10 -64.42
C ASN A 90 -28.79 -20.35 -63.12
N ASP A 91 -29.69 -20.90 -62.31
CA ASP A 91 -30.07 -20.43 -60.97
C ASP A 91 -30.13 -21.67 -60.07
N THR A 92 -29.01 -21.97 -59.41
CA THR A 92 -28.83 -23.26 -58.72
C THR A 92 -29.72 -23.40 -57.49
N ASP A 93 -30.03 -22.31 -56.78
CA ASP A 93 -30.83 -22.33 -55.55
C ASP A 93 -32.21 -21.70 -55.68
N GLY A 94 -32.51 -21.06 -56.80
CA GLY A 94 -33.84 -20.58 -57.17
C GLY A 94 -34.19 -19.23 -56.56
N ASP A 95 -33.21 -18.40 -56.23
CA ASP A 95 -33.43 -17.09 -55.60
C ASP A 95 -33.67 -15.94 -56.61
N GLY A 96 -33.48 -16.22 -57.90
CA GLY A 96 -33.65 -15.26 -58.98
C GLY A 96 -32.40 -14.43 -59.31
N HIS A 97 -31.24 -14.79 -58.77
CA HIS A 97 -29.93 -14.32 -59.18
C HIS A 97 -29.19 -15.44 -59.93
N GLY A 98 -28.48 -15.08 -61.00
CA GLY A 98 -27.87 -16.08 -61.87
C GLY A 98 -26.47 -16.47 -61.41
N ASP A 99 -26.13 -17.76 -61.51
CA ASP A 99 -24.86 -18.32 -61.00
C ASP A 99 -23.59 -17.68 -61.58
N GLU A 100 -23.67 -17.02 -62.74
CA GLU A 100 -22.52 -16.40 -63.39
C GLU A 100 -22.21 -15.04 -62.73
N ILE A 101 -21.22 -15.03 -61.83
CA ILE A 101 -20.85 -13.84 -61.04
C ILE A 101 -20.51 -12.59 -61.87
N VAL A 102 -20.02 -12.78 -63.11
CA VAL A 102 -19.66 -11.65 -64.00
C VAL A 102 -20.85 -11.16 -64.83
N GLY A 103 -21.93 -11.93 -64.88
CA GLY A 103 -23.16 -11.56 -65.57
C GLY A 103 -23.96 -10.50 -64.82
N ASN A 104 -25.07 -10.09 -65.43
CA ASN A 104 -25.98 -9.13 -64.81
C ASN A 104 -26.55 -9.73 -63.52
N GLN A 105 -26.46 -8.97 -62.41
CA GLN A 105 -26.96 -9.39 -61.10
C GLN A 105 -26.48 -10.80 -60.68
N GLY A 106 -25.24 -11.14 -61.05
CA GLY A 106 -24.65 -12.43 -60.75
C GLY A 106 -24.62 -12.70 -59.25
N ASP A 107 -24.86 -13.96 -58.92
CA ASP A 107 -24.95 -14.47 -57.57
C ASP A 107 -23.55 -14.75 -56.99
N ALA A 108 -23.23 -14.09 -55.87
CA ALA A 108 -22.01 -14.33 -55.13
C ALA A 108 -22.03 -15.66 -54.33
N PHE A 109 -23.21 -16.18 -54.00
CA PHE A 109 -23.42 -17.44 -53.28
C PHE A 109 -24.43 -18.37 -53.97
N PRO A 110 -24.06 -19.01 -55.11
CA PRO A 110 -24.96 -19.87 -55.94
C PRO A 110 -25.59 -21.10 -55.29
N ASN A 111 -25.45 -21.31 -53.98
CA ASN A 111 -26.04 -22.44 -53.27
C ASN A 111 -26.76 -22.00 -51.98
N ASP A 112 -26.91 -20.70 -51.73
CA ASP A 112 -27.66 -20.15 -50.61
C ASP A 112 -28.67 -19.10 -51.08
N SER A 113 -29.91 -19.56 -51.28
CA SER A 113 -31.03 -18.72 -51.73
C SER A 113 -31.39 -17.52 -50.83
N ASN A 114 -30.71 -17.33 -49.70
CA ASN A 114 -30.88 -16.16 -48.84
C ASN A 114 -29.77 -15.12 -49.03
N GLU A 115 -28.74 -15.39 -49.82
CA GLU A 115 -27.58 -14.52 -50.03
C GLU A 115 -27.18 -14.48 -51.49
N TRP A 116 -27.21 -13.31 -52.12
CA TRP A 116 -26.82 -13.18 -53.53
C TRP A 116 -25.71 -12.14 -53.75
N GLN A 117 -25.39 -11.33 -52.74
CA GLN A 117 -24.50 -10.19 -52.86
C GLN A 117 -23.50 -10.15 -51.70
N ASP A 118 -22.22 -9.91 -52.02
CA ASP A 118 -21.13 -9.68 -51.07
C ASP A 118 -20.45 -8.35 -51.47
N SER A 119 -20.77 -7.26 -50.78
CA SER A 119 -20.41 -5.92 -51.24
C SER A 119 -19.01 -5.47 -50.84
N ASP A 120 -18.39 -6.11 -49.86
CA ASP A 120 -17.01 -5.82 -49.44
C ASP A 120 -16.04 -7.00 -49.64
N SER A 121 -16.54 -8.12 -50.17
CA SER A 121 -15.77 -9.29 -50.57
C SER A 121 -15.09 -10.01 -49.40
N ASP A 122 -15.73 -10.01 -48.24
CA ASP A 122 -15.22 -10.67 -47.04
C ASP A 122 -15.69 -12.12 -46.87
N GLY A 123 -16.61 -12.56 -47.74
CA GLY A 123 -17.14 -13.91 -47.82
C GLY A 123 -18.41 -14.14 -47.00
N VAL A 124 -19.00 -13.11 -46.38
CA VAL A 124 -20.34 -13.14 -45.79
C VAL A 124 -21.29 -12.36 -46.67
N GLY A 125 -22.46 -12.94 -46.94
CA GLY A 125 -23.47 -12.29 -47.75
C GLY A 125 -24.10 -11.10 -47.02
N ASN A 126 -24.46 -10.07 -47.80
CA ASN A 126 -25.01 -8.82 -47.32
C ASN A 126 -26.23 -8.98 -46.38
N ASN A 127 -27.02 -10.05 -46.47
CA ASN A 127 -28.20 -10.23 -45.63
C ASN A 127 -27.86 -10.79 -44.24
N ALA A 128 -26.79 -11.58 -44.13
CA ALA A 128 -26.25 -12.12 -42.88
C ALA A 128 -25.21 -11.21 -42.24
N ASP A 129 -24.57 -10.35 -43.03
CA ASP A 129 -23.55 -9.42 -42.57
C ASP A 129 -24.17 -8.18 -41.89
N ALA A 130 -23.78 -7.94 -40.64
CA ALA A 130 -24.16 -6.72 -39.92
C ALA A 130 -23.49 -5.45 -40.49
N PHE A 131 -22.36 -5.61 -41.19
CA PHE A 131 -21.58 -4.52 -41.78
C PHE A 131 -21.23 -4.78 -43.26
N PRO A 132 -22.23 -4.80 -44.18
CA PRO A 132 -22.04 -5.21 -45.59
C PRO A 132 -21.03 -4.43 -46.45
N PHE A 133 -20.39 -3.40 -45.89
CA PHE A 133 -19.43 -2.55 -46.60
C PHE A 133 -18.10 -2.40 -45.84
N ASP A 134 -17.91 -3.12 -44.74
CA ASP A 134 -16.69 -3.14 -43.95
C ASP A 134 -16.14 -4.57 -43.86
N PRO A 135 -15.16 -4.94 -44.70
CA PRO A 135 -14.69 -6.32 -44.82
C PRO A 135 -13.89 -6.81 -43.61
N THR A 136 -13.84 -6.00 -42.55
CA THR A 136 -13.16 -6.32 -41.30
C THR A 136 -14.12 -6.59 -40.15
N GLN A 137 -15.43 -6.38 -40.35
CA GLN A 137 -16.48 -6.58 -39.37
C GLN A 137 -17.64 -7.36 -39.99
N GLN A 138 -18.19 -8.32 -39.25
CA GLN A 138 -19.29 -9.18 -39.74
C GLN A 138 -20.43 -9.34 -38.74
N THR A 139 -20.16 -9.11 -37.45
CA THR A 139 -21.07 -9.41 -36.35
C THR A 139 -21.18 -8.20 -35.46
N ASP A 140 -22.41 -7.89 -35.07
CA ASP A 140 -22.81 -6.86 -34.10
C ASP A 140 -23.70 -7.57 -33.07
N SER A 141 -23.08 -8.04 -31.99
CA SER A 141 -23.76 -8.94 -31.04
C SER A 141 -24.83 -8.24 -30.21
N ASP A 142 -24.71 -6.94 -29.98
CA ASP A 142 -25.63 -6.17 -29.14
C ASP A 142 -26.46 -5.13 -29.90
N GLY A 143 -26.16 -4.90 -31.18
CA GLY A 143 -26.95 -4.09 -32.10
C GLY A 143 -26.68 -2.59 -32.01
N ASP A 144 -25.51 -2.17 -31.52
CA ASP A 144 -25.16 -0.76 -31.37
C ASP A 144 -24.50 -0.12 -32.61
N GLY A 145 -24.19 -0.95 -33.61
CA GLY A 145 -23.56 -0.53 -34.86
C GLY A 145 -22.03 -0.42 -34.80
N PHE A 146 -21.39 -1.05 -33.82
CA PHE A 146 -19.95 -1.29 -33.75
C PHE A 146 -19.69 -2.80 -33.83
N GLY A 147 -18.64 -3.19 -34.55
CA GLY A 147 -18.45 -4.60 -34.89
C GLY A 147 -17.60 -5.35 -33.85
N ASP A 148 -17.97 -6.59 -33.57
CA ASP A 148 -17.38 -7.46 -32.55
C ASP A 148 -15.91 -7.81 -32.79
N ASN A 149 -15.40 -7.72 -34.03
CA ASN A 149 -14.04 -8.13 -34.35
C ASN A 149 -13.05 -7.11 -33.76
N PRO A 150 -12.23 -7.47 -32.75
CA PRO A 150 -11.32 -6.53 -32.09
C PRO A 150 -10.19 -6.00 -33.00
N LEU A 151 -9.97 -6.65 -34.15
CA LEU A 151 -8.99 -6.25 -35.16
C LEU A 151 -9.62 -5.50 -36.34
N GLY A 152 -10.94 -5.36 -36.36
CA GLY A 152 -11.67 -4.65 -37.41
C GLY A 152 -11.71 -3.15 -37.22
N SER A 153 -12.22 -2.43 -38.23
CA SER A 153 -12.50 -1.00 -38.11
C SER A 153 -13.49 -0.77 -36.98
N ARG A 154 -13.28 0.31 -36.21
CA ARG A 154 -14.22 0.77 -35.19
C ARG A 154 -14.73 -0.40 -34.32
N ALA A 155 -13.80 -1.28 -33.94
CA ALA A 155 -14.12 -2.46 -33.17
C ALA A 155 -14.77 -2.08 -31.84
N ASP A 156 -15.83 -2.80 -31.52
CA ASP A 156 -16.51 -2.66 -30.25
C ASP A 156 -15.63 -3.19 -29.11
N LYS A 157 -15.46 -2.36 -28.07
CA LYS A 157 -14.76 -2.72 -26.83
C LYS A 157 -15.65 -3.47 -25.84
N PHE A 158 -16.97 -3.38 -25.99
CA PHE A 158 -17.96 -4.05 -25.17
C PHE A 158 -19.01 -4.77 -26.02
N PRO A 159 -18.66 -5.87 -26.73
CA PRO A 159 -19.52 -6.57 -27.71
C PRO A 159 -20.85 -7.16 -27.20
N GLN A 160 -21.23 -6.90 -25.95
CA GLN A 160 -22.43 -7.44 -25.32
C GLN A 160 -23.20 -6.36 -24.56
N GLU A 161 -22.79 -5.10 -24.67
CA GLU A 161 -23.39 -3.98 -23.97
C GLU A 161 -23.58 -2.78 -24.89
N SER A 162 -24.72 -2.77 -25.59
CA SER A 162 -25.09 -1.79 -26.63
C SER A 162 -25.05 -0.30 -26.27
N SER A 163 -24.81 0.02 -24.99
CA SER A 163 -24.67 1.39 -24.53
C SER A 163 -23.21 1.86 -24.46
N GLN A 164 -22.24 0.97 -24.66
CA GLN A 164 -20.80 1.23 -24.62
C GLN A 164 -20.10 0.56 -25.80
N TRP A 165 -19.21 1.27 -26.48
CA TRP A 165 -18.45 0.71 -27.62
C TRP A 165 -16.97 1.09 -27.64
N SER A 166 -16.56 2.02 -26.79
CA SER A 166 -15.23 2.63 -26.78
C SER A 166 -14.67 2.63 -25.37
N ASP A 167 -13.37 2.38 -25.27
CA ASP A 167 -12.56 2.33 -24.05
C ASP A 167 -11.16 2.83 -24.44
N ILE A 168 -10.91 4.13 -24.25
CA ILE A 168 -9.72 4.80 -24.76
C ILE A 168 -8.46 4.41 -23.98
N ASP A 169 -8.57 4.26 -22.66
CA ASP A 169 -7.44 4.02 -21.77
C ASP A 169 -7.28 2.56 -21.32
N GLY A 170 -8.29 1.73 -21.57
CA GLY A 170 -8.24 0.28 -21.45
C GLY A 170 -8.54 -0.23 -20.04
N ASP A 171 -9.30 0.53 -19.24
CA ASP A 171 -9.62 0.17 -17.86
C ASP A 171 -10.85 -0.74 -17.72
N GLY A 172 -11.61 -0.90 -18.81
CA GLY A 172 -12.82 -1.72 -18.88
C GLY A 172 -14.11 -0.99 -18.49
N TYR A 173 -14.09 0.34 -18.39
CA TYR A 173 -15.27 1.20 -18.33
C TYR A 173 -15.44 1.92 -19.68
N GLY A 174 -16.68 2.16 -20.08
CA GLY A 174 -16.95 2.64 -21.44
C GLY A 174 -17.04 4.16 -21.53
N ASP A 175 -16.44 4.74 -22.58
CA ASP A 175 -16.32 6.20 -22.76
C ASP A 175 -17.67 6.91 -23.01
N ASN A 176 -18.74 6.18 -23.35
CA ASN A 176 -20.02 6.80 -23.62
C ASN A 176 -20.68 7.21 -22.29
N VAL A 177 -20.66 8.51 -22.00
CA VAL A 177 -21.24 9.12 -20.79
C VAL A 177 -22.74 8.85 -20.58
N SER A 178 -23.48 8.47 -21.63
CA SER A 178 -24.89 8.10 -21.52
C SER A 178 -25.11 6.59 -21.39
N GLY A 179 -24.04 5.80 -21.44
CA GLY A 179 -24.06 4.36 -21.32
C GLY A 179 -24.02 3.88 -19.87
N ASN A 180 -24.20 2.58 -19.70
CA ASN A 180 -24.11 1.94 -18.40
C ASN A 180 -22.65 1.93 -17.93
N ASN A 181 -22.43 2.21 -16.63
CA ASN A 181 -21.10 2.27 -16.01
C ASN A 181 -20.09 3.06 -16.87
N SER A 182 -20.50 4.25 -17.30
CA SER A 182 -19.66 5.10 -18.12
C SER A 182 -18.42 5.54 -17.36
N ASP A 183 -17.29 5.56 -18.05
CA ASP A 183 -16.05 6.12 -17.55
C ASP A 183 -16.13 7.66 -17.50
N VAL A 184 -15.91 8.21 -16.31
CA VAL A 184 -15.82 9.67 -16.11
C VAL A 184 -14.44 10.22 -16.50
N PHE A 185 -13.40 9.39 -16.44
CA PHE A 185 -11.99 9.75 -16.64
C PHE A 185 -11.36 9.02 -17.83
N ILE A 186 -11.90 9.25 -19.03
CA ILE A 186 -11.55 8.65 -20.35
C ILE A 186 -10.07 8.62 -20.79
N THR A 187 -9.13 9.10 -19.98
CA THR A 187 -7.69 9.08 -20.27
C THR A 187 -6.83 8.58 -19.10
N ASP A 188 -7.42 8.30 -17.95
CA ASP A 188 -6.73 7.78 -16.77
C ASP A 188 -7.31 6.42 -16.39
N ALA A 189 -6.67 5.37 -16.90
CA ALA A 189 -7.11 3.98 -16.68
C ALA A 189 -7.09 3.53 -15.20
N THR A 190 -6.71 4.39 -14.28
CA THR A 190 -6.74 4.13 -12.85
C THR A 190 -7.95 4.74 -12.14
N GLN A 191 -8.74 5.58 -12.83
CA GLN A 191 -9.95 6.22 -12.32
C GLN A 191 -11.09 6.05 -13.31
N TRP A 192 -12.32 5.82 -12.83
CA TRP A 192 -13.49 5.63 -13.70
C TRP A 192 -14.80 6.20 -13.14
N SER A 193 -14.79 6.61 -11.87
CA SER A 193 -15.97 7.05 -11.13
C SER A 193 -15.63 8.31 -10.36
N ASP A 194 -16.56 9.25 -10.33
CA ASP A 194 -16.52 10.52 -9.61
C ASP A 194 -17.92 10.74 -9.06
N ARG A 195 -18.13 10.46 -7.77
CA ARG A 195 -19.47 10.37 -7.21
C ARG A 195 -20.06 11.74 -6.86
N ASP A 196 -19.24 12.67 -6.42
CA ASP A 196 -19.68 14.02 -6.04
C ASP A 196 -19.45 15.06 -7.15
N GLY A 197 -18.66 14.73 -8.17
CA GLY A 197 -18.49 15.52 -9.38
C GLY A 197 -17.42 16.60 -9.26
N ASP A 198 -16.46 16.44 -8.35
CA ASP A 198 -15.41 17.42 -8.10
C ASP A 198 -14.21 17.32 -9.07
N GLY A 199 -14.16 16.24 -9.86
CA GLY A 199 -13.12 15.97 -10.84
C GLY A 199 -11.92 15.17 -10.30
N TYR A 200 -12.02 14.62 -9.10
CA TYR A 200 -11.11 13.63 -8.52
C TYR A 200 -11.78 12.26 -8.52
N GLY A 201 -10.98 11.20 -8.71
CA GLY A 201 -11.56 9.87 -8.94
C GLY A 201 -11.71 9.05 -7.67
N ASP A 202 -12.85 8.38 -7.52
CA ASP A 202 -13.23 7.59 -6.34
C ASP A 202 -12.31 6.38 -6.05
N ASN A 203 -11.53 5.92 -7.04
CA ASN A 203 -10.68 4.75 -6.84
C ASN A 203 -9.45 5.13 -6.02
N LEU A 204 -9.45 4.76 -4.73
CA LEU A 204 -8.36 4.98 -3.77
C LEU A 204 -6.97 4.49 -4.23
N PHE A 205 -6.91 3.54 -5.16
CA PHE A 205 -5.64 3.04 -5.72
C PHE A 205 -5.23 3.72 -7.02
N GLY A 206 -6.05 4.63 -7.53
CA GLY A 206 -5.78 5.39 -8.74
C GLY A 206 -4.98 6.65 -8.49
N ASN A 207 -4.57 7.29 -9.58
CA ASN A 207 -3.86 8.56 -9.51
C ASN A 207 -4.83 9.64 -9.05
N GLY A 208 -4.36 10.54 -8.17
CA GLY A 208 -5.18 11.65 -7.68
C GLY A 208 -6.50 11.19 -7.11
N ALA A 209 -6.49 10.07 -6.38
CA ALA A 209 -7.70 9.52 -5.79
C ALA A 209 -8.34 10.51 -4.83
N ASP A 210 -9.66 10.58 -4.90
CA ASP A 210 -10.47 11.33 -3.97
C ASP A 210 -10.55 10.61 -2.62
N LEU A 211 -10.04 11.26 -1.57
CA LEU A 211 -10.11 10.77 -0.20
C LEU A 211 -11.44 11.10 0.50
N PHE A 212 -12.28 11.94 -0.11
CA PHE A 212 -13.62 12.30 0.34
C PHE A 212 -14.69 12.11 -0.76
N PRO A 213 -14.98 10.87 -1.22
CA PRO A 213 -15.87 10.57 -2.37
C PRO A 213 -17.35 10.98 -2.27
N ASP A 214 -17.74 11.73 -1.24
CA ASP A 214 -19.12 12.17 -1.02
C ASP A 214 -19.16 13.69 -0.67
N GLU A 215 -18.06 14.43 -0.80
CA GLU A 215 -17.93 15.85 -0.45
C GLU A 215 -17.18 16.63 -1.53
N GLU A 216 -17.95 17.25 -2.44
CA GLU A 216 -17.48 17.94 -3.66
C GLU A 216 -16.39 19.04 -3.47
N THR A 217 -16.14 19.42 -2.22
CA THR A 217 -15.24 20.52 -1.88
C THR A 217 -13.92 20.06 -1.27
N GLN A 218 -13.74 18.77 -1.03
CA GLN A 218 -12.55 18.17 -0.43
C GLN A 218 -12.16 16.90 -1.20
N TRP A 219 -10.87 16.69 -1.42
CA TRP A 219 -10.38 15.50 -2.17
C TRP A 219 -9.06 14.94 -1.66
N ALA A 220 -8.34 15.68 -0.81
CA ALA A 220 -7.02 15.33 -0.31
C ALA A 220 -6.96 15.51 1.21
N ASP A 221 -6.17 14.68 1.87
CA ASP A 221 -5.96 14.57 3.32
C ASP A 221 -4.51 14.14 3.51
N GLN A 222 -3.62 15.12 3.72
CA GLN A 222 -2.18 14.93 3.61
C GLN A 222 -1.56 14.26 4.84
N ASP A 223 -2.07 14.57 6.03
CA ASP A 223 -1.61 13.96 7.29
C ASP A 223 -2.46 12.75 7.71
N GLY A 224 -3.68 12.62 7.19
CA GLY A 224 -4.57 11.48 7.41
C GLY A 224 -5.50 11.67 8.61
N ASP A 225 -5.72 12.90 9.06
CA ASP A 225 -6.57 13.22 10.22
C ASP A 225 -8.07 13.12 9.91
N GLY A 226 -8.43 12.99 8.63
CA GLY A 226 -9.79 12.90 8.13
C GLY A 226 -10.45 14.27 7.89
N LEU A 227 -9.69 15.35 7.89
CA LEU A 227 -10.07 16.68 7.44
C LEU A 227 -9.47 16.94 6.05
N GLY A 228 -10.21 17.67 5.22
CA GLY A 228 -9.79 17.90 3.85
C GLY A 228 -8.86 19.10 3.71
N ASP A 229 -7.80 18.93 2.93
CA ASP A 229 -6.72 19.90 2.73
C ASP A 229 -7.16 21.18 2.01
N ASN A 230 -8.29 21.18 1.29
CA ASN A 230 -8.69 22.33 0.48
C ASN A 230 -9.22 23.45 1.40
N PRO A 231 -8.52 24.60 1.54
CA PRO A 231 -8.92 25.65 2.48
C PRO A 231 -10.20 26.40 2.05
N GLU A 232 -10.60 26.27 0.78
CA GLU A 232 -11.86 26.82 0.29
C GLU A 232 -13.04 25.85 0.46
N GLY A 233 -12.77 24.62 0.92
CA GLY A 233 -13.77 23.59 1.07
C GLY A 233 -14.57 23.64 2.37
N ASN A 234 -15.52 22.73 2.49
CA ASN A 234 -16.32 22.55 3.70
C ASN A 234 -15.46 21.89 4.79
N ASN A 235 -15.51 22.44 6.00
CA ASN A 235 -14.77 21.95 7.16
C ASN A 235 -13.29 21.63 6.83
N PRO A 236 -12.53 22.61 6.31
CA PRO A 236 -11.16 22.38 5.89
C PRO A 236 -10.29 22.08 7.10
N ASP A 237 -9.25 21.31 6.86
CA ASP A 237 -8.20 21.06 7.83
C ASP A 237 -7.57 22.40 8.29
N PRO A 238 -7.59 22.70 9.61
CA PRO A 238 -6.92 23.87 10.15
C PRO A 238 -5.39 23.79 10.08
N TYR A 239 -4.80 22.58 10.03
CA TYR A 239 -3.36 22.33 10.10
C TYR A 239 -2.91 21.15 9.22
N LEU A 240 -2.69 21.40 7.91
CA LEU A 240 -2.27 20.46 6.83
C LEU A 240 -1.19 19.38 7.08
N PHE A 241 -0.46 19.44 8.18
CA PHE A 241 0.69 18.59 8.47
C PHE A 241 0.78 18.31 9.97
N ASP A 242 -0.38 18.19 10.64
CA ASP A 242 -0.56 18.07 12.08
C ASP A 242 -1.76 17.16 12.33
N PHE A 243 -1.48 15.86 12.36
CA PHE A 243 -2.51 14.82 12.35
C PHE A 243 -3.45 14.88 13.56
N ASP A 244 -3.00 15.38 14.72
CA ASP A 244 -3.84 15.49 15.91
C ASP A 244 -4.31 16.91 16.23
N ASN A 245 -3.93 17.87 15.38
CA ASN A 245 -4.36 19.27 15.38
C ASN A 245 -4.06 19.99 16.71
N ASP A 246 -2.93 19.69 17.33
CA ASP A 246 -2.52 20.28 18.60
C ASP A 246 -1.69 21.56 18.46
N GLY A 247 -1.28 21.89 17.23
CA GLY A 247 -0.51 23.07 16.87
C GLY A 247 0.95 22.78 16.53
N TYR A 248 1.41 21.53 16.62
CA TYR A 248 2.74 21.11 16.23
C TYR A 248 2.71 20.29 14.95
N ASN A 249 3.63 20.60 14.04
CA ASN A 249 3.75 19.85 12.80
C ASN A 249 4.29 18.44 13.09
N ASP A 250 3.73 17.41 12.47
CA ASP A 250 4.13 15.99 12.57
C ASP A 250 5.64 15.76 12.46
N SER A 251 6.36 16.63 11.74
CA SER A 251 7.80 16.53 11.55
C SER A 251 8.66 16.94 12.76
N ILE A 252 8.10 17.73 13.68
CA ILE A 252 8.76 18.18 14.91
C ILE A 252 8.09 17.62 16.17
N ASP A 253 6.81 17.25 16.07
CA ASP A 253 6.08 16.64 17.17
C ASP A 253 6.63 15.24 17.49
N ILE A 254 6.93 15.02 18.76
CA ILE A 254 7.42 13.72 19.25
C ILE A 254 6.29 12.68 19.33
N LEU A 255 5.03 13.12 19.39
CA LEU A 255 3.83 12.30 19.44
C LEU A 255 2.78 12.76 18.41
N PRO A 256 3.03 12.64 17.07
CA PRO A 256 2.14 13.12 15.99
C PRO A 256 0.73 12.52 15.90
N LYS A 257 0.28 11.77 16.90
CA LYS A 257 -1.04 11.12 16.96
C LYS A 257 -1.71 11.32 18.30
N PHE A 258 -1.10 12.07 19.21
CA PHE A 258 -1.57 12.32 20.55
C PHE A 258 -1.41 13.80 20.88
N ALA A 259 -2.52 14.52 20.72
CA ALA A 259 -2.53 15.95 20.98
C ALA A 259 -1.96 16.32 22.35
N SER A 260 -0.92 17.15 22.31
CA SER A 260 -0.21 17.81 23.41
C SER A 260 -0.17 19.34 23.20
N PRO A 261 -1.33 20.04 23.15
CA PRO A 261 -1.34 21.44 22.76
C PRO A 261 -0.56 22.32 23.73
N GLY A 262 0.48 22.98 23.24
CA GLY A 262 1.32 23.88 24.05
C GLY A 262 2.45 23.19 24.82
N ASP A 263 2.75 21.91 24.55
CA ASP A 263 3.78 21.09 25.21
C ASP A 263 4.50 20.21 24.16
N LEU A 264 5.52 20.76 23.50
CA LEU A 264 6.13 20.19 22.29
C LEU A 264 6.85 18.85 22.54
N ASP A 265 7.45 18.64 23.70
CA ASP A 265 8.13 17.40 24.07
C ASP A 265 7.36 16.54 25.08
N ASN A 266 6.13 16.97 25.40
CA ASN A 266 5.14 16.25 26.20
C ASN A 266 5.72 15.72 27.52
N ASP A 267 6.51 16.56 28.21
CA ASP A 267 7.04 16.28 29.53
C ASP A 267 6.19 16.85 30.68
N GLY A 268 5.19 17.66 30.32
CA GLY A 268 4.25 18.32 31.23
C GLY A 268 4.57 19.79 31.53
N CYS A 269 5.67 20.32 31.00
CA CYS A 269 6.04 21.72 31.05
C CYS A 269 5.59 22.42 29.76
N LEU A 270 4.65 23.37 29.90
CA LEU A 270 4.15 24.08 28.72
C LEU A 270 5.26 24.94 28.10
N ASP A 271 5.36 24.95 26.77
CA ASP A 271 6.34 25.72 25.99
C ASP A 271 6.48 27.20 26.42
N GLU A 272 5.39 27.81 26.90
CA GLU A 272 5.39 29.21 27.34
C GLU A 272 6.26 29.45 28.59
N VAL A 273 6.46 28.43 29.41
CA VAL A 273 7.20 28.47 30.68
C VAL A 273 8.41 27.54 30.68
N ASP A 274 8.54 26.69 29.68
CA ASP A 274 9.62 25.75 29.53
C ASP A 274 10.89 26.41 28.94
N LEU A 275 12.00 26.27 29.64
CA LEU A 275 13.31 26.75 29.20
C LEU A 275 13.99 25.81 28.20
N PHE A 276 13.54 24.55 28.13
CA PHE A 276 14.02 23.51 27.22
C PHE A 276 12.88 22.81 26.44
N PRO A 277 12.13 23.50 25.56
CA PRO A 277 10.91 22.98 24.88
C PRO A 277 11.08 21.79 23.91
N THR A 278 12.25 21.17 23.86
CA THR A 278 12.54 20.04 22.98
C THR A 278 13.28 18.92 23.72
N ASP A 279 13.51 19.08 25.02
CA ASP A 279 14.18 18.12 25.87
C ASP A 279 13.25 17.70 27.01
N TYR A 280 12.53 16.61 26.79
CA TYR A 280 11.55 16.04 27.72
C TYR A 280 12.07 15.70 29.14
N LEU A 281 13.37 15.90 29.40
CA LEU A 281 14.01 15.70 30.68
C LEU A 281 14.26 17.01 31.44
N GLU A 282 14.06 18.18 30.85
CA GLU A 282 14.43 19.47 31.42
C GLU A 282 13.31 20.49 31.27
N CYS A 283 13.04 21.27 32.33
CA CYS A 283 12.05 22.36 32.27
C CYS A 283 12.57 23.70 32.77
N LEU A 284 13.54 23.65 33.69
CA LEU A 284 14.00 24.76 34.50
C LEU A 284 15.52 24.87 34.39
N ASP A 285 16.03 26.10 34.55
CA ASP A 285 17.43 26.50 34.54
C ASP A 285 17.49 27.67 35.55
N ASN A 286 17.73 27.30 36.80
CA ASN A 286 17.55 28.19 37.96
C ASN A 286 18.64 29.27 38.04
N ASP A 287 19.86 28.99 37.60
CA ASP A 287 20.98 29.94 37.58
C ASP A 287 21.12 30.71 36.24
N GLY A 288 20.50 30.22 35.17
CA GLY A 288 20.46 30.82 33.84
C GLY A 288 21.73 30.55 33.01
N ASP A 289 22.49 29.49 33.29
CA ASP A 289 23.71 29.16 32.55
C ASP A 289 23.48 28.30 31.30
N GLY A 290 22.29 27.75 31.16
CA GLY A 290 21.80 27.00 30.00
C GLY A 290 21.96 25.49 30.08
N ASP A 291 22.49 24.94 31.18
CA ASP A 291 22.29 23.54 31.56
C ASP A 291 20.99 23.46 32.42
N GLY A 292 20.12 22.48 32.17
CA GLY A 292 18.84 22.38 32.90
C GLY A 292 18.99 21.73 34.28
N ASP A 293 18.14 22.08 35.24
CA ASP A 293 18.24 21.65 36.66
C ASP A 293 18.32 20.11 36.85
N ASN A 294 17.81 19.27 35.93
CA ASN A 294 17.95 17.81 36.08
C ASN A 294 19.32 17.29 35.57
N ALA A 295 20.02 18.06 34.75
CA ALA A 295 21.34 17.75 34.18
C ALA A 295 22.48 18.53 34.85
N ASP A 296 22.21 19.74 35.33
CA ASP A 296 23.12 20.54 36.11
C ASP A 296 23.37 19.85 37.47
N THR A 297 24.52 20.17 38.06
CA THR A 297 24.94 19.63 39.35
C THR A 297 25.12 20.72 40.41
N ASP A 298 24.89 21.99 40.06
CA ASP A 298 25.03 23.20 40.88
C ASP A 298 23.98 24.24 40.43
N ASP A 299 22.69 23.94 40.70
CA ASP A 299 21.51 24.61 40.13
C ASP A 299 21.40 26.12 40.46
N ASP A 300 22.20 26.65 41.40
CA ASP A 300 22.24 28.07 41.73
C ASP A 300 23.61 28.75 41.51
N ASN A 301 24.60 27.97 41.08
CA ASN A 301 25.95 28.35 40.69
C ASN A 301 26.68 29.16 41.77
N ASP A 302 26.45 28.81 43.02
CA ASP A 302 27.15 29.38 44.17
C ASP A 302 28.52 28.71 44.41
N GLY A 303 28.78 27.59 43.72
CA GLY A 303 30.00 26.80 43.75
C GLY A 303 29.92 25.52 44.59
N TRP A 304 28.73 25.13 45.05
CA TRP A 304 28.46 23.87 45.73
C TRP A 304 27.52 22.99 44.91
N THR A 305 27.81 21.70 44.83
CA THR A 305 26.91 20.80 44.10
C THR A 305 25.64 20.51 44.89
N ASP A 306 24.49 20.34 44.26
CA ASP A 306 23.19 20.07 44.91
C ASP A 306 23.27 18.87 45.86
N ILE A 307 24.02 17.83 45.47
CA ILE A 307 24.24 16.62 46.29
C ILE A 307 24.91 16.95 47.63
N ASP A 308 25.86 17.88 47.64
CA ASP A 308 26.57 18.31 48.83
C ASP A 308 25.71 19.26 49.68
N GLU A 309 24.88 20.08 49.06
CA GLU A 309 23.94 20.99 49.72
C GLU A 309 22.79 20.27 50.40
N VAL A 310 22.12 19.35 49.69
CA VAL A 310 21.11 18.45 50.25
C VAL A 310 21.69 17.63 51.41
N ARG A 311 22.97 17.24 51.32
CA ARG A 311 23.66 16.53 52.42
C ARG A 311 23.90 17.43 53.63
N LEU A 312 24.10 18.73 53.42
CA LEU A 312 24.44 19.70 54.46
C LEU A 312 23.25 20.56 54.92
N ASP A 313 22.04 20.25 54.44
CA ASP A 313 20.76 20.87 54.81
C ASP A 313 20.68 22.35 54.37
N THR A 314 21.23 22.65 53.19
CA THR A 314 21.10 23.93 52.48
C THR A 314 20.23 23.76 51.23
N ASP A 315 19.71 24.86 50.67
CA ASP A 315 18.75 24.87 49.55
C ASP A 315 19.49 24.98 48.20
N PRO A 316 19.49 23.93 47.35
CA PRO A 316 20.24 23.92 46.08
C PRO A 316 19.82 24.96 45.04
N LEU A 317 18.71 25.67 45.29
CA LEU A 317 18.17 26.66 44.37
C LEU A 317 18.36 28.10 44.87
N ASP A 318 18.94 28.32 46.07
CA ASP A 318 19.13 29.65 46.66
C ASP A 318 20.63 29.97 46.85
N PRO A 319 21.22 30.83 46.00
CA PRO A 319 22.67 31.11 46.03
C PRO A 319 23.14 31.89 47.27
N LEU A 320 22.22 32.15 48.21
CA LEU A 320 22.49 32.75 49.52
C LEU A 320 22.44 31.74 50.67
N ASP A 321 21.95 30.52 50.46
CA ASP A 321 21.87 29.46 51.46
C ASP A 321 22.85 28.34 51.11
N TYR A 322 24.09 28.48 51.60
CA TYR A 322 25.17 27.58 51.22
C TYR A 322 25.98 27.05 52.39
N PRO A 323 26.67 25.91 52.23
CA PRO A 323 27.44 25.31 53.29
C PRO A 323 28.56 26.23 53.81
N VAL A 324 28.57 26.45 55.12
CA VAL A 324 29.61 27.26 55.77
C VAL A 324 30.91 26.45 55.90
N GLU A 325 31.93 26.77 55.10
CA GLU A 325 33.26 26.17 55.24
C GLU A 325 33.86 26.43 56.64
N ALA A 326 34.18 25.36 57.37
CA ALA A 326 34.94 25.46 58.61
C ALA A 326 36.42 25.77 58.30
N PHE A 327 36.82 27.05 58.37
CA PHE A 327 38.22 27.43 58.17
C PHE A 327 39.14 26.80 59.23
N GLN A 328 40.21 26.15 58.78
CA GLN A 328 41.24 25.55 59.64
C GLN A 328 42.51 26.43 59.65
N PHE A 329 42.87 26.98 60.81
CA PHE A 329 44.09 27.77 60.98
C PHE A 329 45.28 26.87 61.37
N ILE A 330 46.21 26.65 60.45
CA ILE A 330 47.42 25.85 60.72
C ILE A 330 48.44 26.72 61.47
N ILE A 331 48.84 26.30 62.68
CA ILE A 331 49.89 27.01 63.42
C ILE A 331 51.24 26.84 62.68
N PRO A 332 51.90 27.92 62.25
CA PRO A 332 53.14 27.86 61.49
C PRO A 332 54.22 27.03 62.19
N GLY A 333 54.79 26.05 61.49
CA GLY A 333 55.83 25.15 62.02
C GLY A 333 55.32 23.92 62.76
N THR A 334 54.01 23.68 62.78
CA THR A 334 53.40 22.44 63.31
C THR A 334 52.46 21.81 62.28
N LYS A 335 52.09 20.55 62.49
CA LYS A 335 51.02 19.87 61.73
C LYS A 335 49.66 19.97 62.44
N ILE A 336 49.46 21.00 63.26
CA ILE A 336 48.28 21.15 64.11
C ILE A 336 47.42 22.27 63.51
N GLY A 337 46.26 21.89 62.98
CA GLY A 337 45.19 22.82 62.63
C GLY A 337 44.38 23.20 63.88
N LEU A 338 44.00 24.47 64.00
CA LEU A 338 43.02 24.95 64.96
C LEU A 338 41.73 25.25 64.19
N ASP A 339 40.64 24.60 64.57
CA ASP A 339 39.33 24.78 63.92
C ASP A 339 38.55 25.89 64.66
N GLY A 340 37.46 26.39 64.07
CA GLY A 340 36.65 27.48 64.66
C GLY A 340 36.20 27.22 66.12
N TRP A 341 35.94 25.96 66.47
CA TRP A 341 35.63 25.54 67.84
C TRP A 341 36.79 25.69 68.84
N ASP A 342 38.05 25.53 68.40
CA ASP A 342 39.22 25.76 69.25
C ASP A 342 39.37 27.24 69.61
N PHE A 343 39.01 28.15 68.69
CA PHE A 343 39.03 29.59 68.94
C PHE A 343 37.98 30.02 69.96
N ILE A 344 36.77 29.45 69.89
CA ILE A 344 35.72 29.72 70.89
C ILE A 344 36.21 29.36 72.30
N GLY A 345 36.91 28.23 72.46
CA GLY A 345 37.51 27.82 73.74
C GLY A 345 38.57 28.81 74.28
N ILE A 346 39.36 29.43 73.39
CA ILE A 346 40.34 30.46 73.75
C ILE A 346 39.64 31.76 74.20
N PHE A 347 38.58 32.19 73.50
CA PHE A 347 37.87 33.44 73.81
C PHE A 347 36.98 33.35 75.06
N VAL A 348 36.50 32.16 75.44
CA VAL A 348 35.71 31.93 76.68
C VAL A 348 36.63 31.77 77.92
N GLY A 349 37.95 31.91 77.77
CA GLY A 349 38.89 32.07 78.89
C GLY A 349 39.35 30.76 79.54
N ILE A 350 39.11 29.61 78.91
CA ILE A 350 39.71 28.33 79.33
C ILE A 350 41.09 28.24 78.67
N PRO A 351 42.20 28.12 79.43
CA PRO A 351 43.51 27.95 78.83
C PRO A 351 43.51 26.72 77.92
N LEU A 352 43.86 26.87 76.64
CA LEU A 352 43.85 25.82 75.62
C LEU A 352 44.46 24.49 76.13
N PHE A 353 45.55 24.59 76.89
CA PHE A 353 46.21 23.44 77.50
C PHE A 353 45.33 22.67 78.49
N SER A 354 44.46 23.34 79.25
CA SER A 354 43.53 22.70 80.18
C SER A 354 42.39 21.98 79.45
N TRP A 355 41.90 22.57 78.36
CA TRP A 355 40.88 21.94 77.51
C TRP A 355 41.43 20.70 76.79
N LEU A 356 42.60 20.82 76.18
CA LEU A 356 43.29 19.70 75.53
C LEU A 356 43.68 18.60 76.52
N ALA A 357 44.15 18.96 77.73
CA ALA A 357 44.45 17.99 78.79
C ALA A 357 43.19 17.27 79.28
N PHE A 358 42.07 17.99 79.44
CA PHE A 358 40.78 17.40 79.80
C PHE A 358 40.27 16.45 78.71
N GLY A 359 40.37 16.85 77.44
CA GLY A 359 40.06 16.00 76.28
C GLY A 359 40.91 14.73 76.27
N LEU A 360 42.23 14.85 76.44
CA LEU A 360 43.16 13.72 76.47
C LEU A 360 42.93 12.76 77.65
N ILE A 361 42.64 13.29 78.85
CA ILE A 361 42.43 12.46 80.05
C ILE A 361 41.08 11.74 79.99
N THR A 362 40.04 12.39 79.49
CA THR A 362 38.68 11.82 79.44
C THR A 362 38.38 11.03 78.17
N ARG A 363 39.26 11.12 77.16
CA ARG A 363 39.15 10.50 75.82
C ARG A 363 38.76 9.03 75.87
N ASN A 364 39.50 8.23 76.64
CA ASN A 364 39.31 6.79 76.68
C ASN A 364 37.98 6.40 77.33
N SER A 365 37.61 7.08 78.42
CA SER A 365 36.33 6.82 79.11
C SER A 365 35.13 7.22 78.27
N ARG A 366 35.23 8.31 77.50
CA ARG A 366 34.16 8.77 76.61
C ARG A 366 34.00 7.87 75.39
N CYS A 367 35.11 7.46 74.78
CA CYS A 367 35.09 6.50 73.68
C CYS A 367 34.37 5.21 74.08
N GLN A 368 34.66 4.67 75.27
CA GLN A 368 33.98 3.47 75.78
C GLN A 368 32.48 3.70 76.04
N LYS A 369 32.09 4.93 76.43
CA LYS A 369 30.68 5.27 76.62
C LYS A 369 29.93 5.27 75.28
N PHE A 370 30.49 5.90 74.26
CA PHE A 370 29.91 5.92 72.91
C PHE A 370 29.85 4.52 72.29
N GLU A 371 30.93 3.75 72.44
CA GLU A 371 30.97 2.34 72.01
C GLU A 371 29.85 1.52 72.66
N ARG A 372 29.59 1.71 73.97
CA ARG A 372 28.48 1.03 74.64
C ARG A 372 27.12 1.49 74.10
N MET A 373 26.91 2.80 73.95
CA MET A 373 25.65 3.34 73.46
C MET A 373 25.34 2.84 72.05
N MET A 374 26.33 2.83 71.14
CA MET A 374 26.16 2.32 69.78
C MET A 374 25.84 0.81 69.76
N ASN A 375 26.48 0.02 70.64
CA ASN A 375 26.19 -1.41 70.72
C ASN A 375 24.83 -1.73 71.39
N GLU A 376 24.23 -0.78 72.11
CA GLU A 376 22.96 -0.92 72.83
C GLU A 376 21.79 -0.25 72.09
N ALA A 377 22.05 0.42 70.95
CA ALA A 377 21.03 1.07 70.12
C ALA A 377 20.01 0.05 69.61
N ARG A 378 18.73 0.44 69.54
CA ARG A 378 17.62 -0.48 69.23
C ARG A 378 17.09 -0.36 67.81
N ASN A 379 17.32 0.77 67.16
CA ASN A 379 16.90 1.05 65.78
C ASN A 379 17.93 1.96 65.09
N LYS A 380 17.77 2.11 63.76
CA LYS A 380 18.65 2.94 62.92
C LYS A 380 18.64 4.42 63.36
N GLU A 381 17.48 4.95 63.72
CA GLU A 381 17.31 6.33 64.19
C GLU A 381 18.08 6.62 65.50
N GLU A 382 18.03 5.71 66.49
CA GLU A 382 18.79 5.85 67.76
C GLU A 382 20.30 5.72 67.52
N LEU A 383 20.72 4.85 66.58
CA LEU A 383 22.11 4.72 66.18
C LEU A 383 22.63 6.00 65.52
N GLU A 384 21.84 6.62 64.64
CA GLU A 384 22.18 7.90 63.99
C GLU A 384 22.23 9.05 65.00
N GLU A 385 21.32 9.12 65.96
CA GLU A 385 21.37 10.13 67.04
C GLU A 385 22.64 9.99 67.90
N ILE A 386 23.09 8.75 68.15
CA ILE A 386 24.34 8.48 68.87
C ILE A 386 25.56 8.80 68.00
N ALA A 387 25.49 8.54 66.69
CA ALA A 387 26.54 8.89 65.73
C ALA A 387 26.74 10.42 65.67
N LEU A 388 25.66 11.21 65.56
CA LEU A 388 25.70 12.67 65.62
C LEU A 388 26.37 13.18 66.92
N LYS A 389 26.05 12.59 68.08
CA LYS A 389 26.71 12.95 69.36
C LYS A 389 28.20 12.59 69.37
N THR A 390 28.58 11.55 68.64
CA THR A 390 29.97 11.07 68.53
C THR A 390 30.77 11.94 67.56
N GLU A 391 30.19 12.30 66.43
CA GLU A 391 30.71 13.29 65.47
C GLU A 391 30.90 14.63 66.14
N PHE A 392 29.89 15.14 66.86
CA PHE A 392 30.03 16.36 67.65
C PHE A 392 31.20 16.25 68.66
N ALA A 393 31.32 15.13 69.37
CA ALA A 393 32.43 14.90 70.30
C ALA A 393 33.82 14.81 69.63
N LEU A 394 33.90 14.40 68.36
CA LEU A 394 35.10 14.44 67.54
C LEU A 394 35.42 15.87 67.11
N ILE A 395 34.40 16.62 66.67
CA ILE A 395 34.51 18.04 66.26
C ILE A 395 35.07 18.88 67.42
N ILE A 396 34.57 18.69 68.65
CA ILE A 396 35.09 19.42 69.82
C ILE A 396 36.30 18.76 70.50
N ARG A 397 36.99 17.83 69.81
CA ARG A 397 38.23 17.14 70.25
C ARG A 397 38.16 16.46 71.61
N LEU A 398 36.97 16.02 72.02
CA LEU A 398 36.79 15.17 73.19
C LEU A 398 37.13 13.70 72.88
N LEU A 399 37.15 13.35 71.59
CA LEU A 399 37.61 12.08 71.04
C LEU A 399 38.75 12.34 70.05
N GLY A 400 39.68 11.39 69.93
CA GLY A 400 40.75 11.46 68.93
C GLY A 400 40.37 10.77 67.62
N PRO A 401 41.03 11.09 66.49
CA PRO A 401 40.71 10.51 65.17
C PRO A 401 40.72 8.98 65.15
N HIS A 402 41.69 8.35 65.81
CA HIS A 402 41.76 6.89 65.92
C HIS A 402 40.57 6.28 66.69
N GLN A 403 40.01 7.02 67.65
CA GLN A 403 38.81 6.60 68.37
C GLN A 403 37.56 6.83 67.52
N GLY A 404 37.53 7.91 66.73
CA GLY A 404 36.50 8.16 65.73
C GLY A 404 36.40 7.03 64.71
N ILE A 405 37.52 6.65 64.08
CA ILE A 405 37.58 5.51 63.14
C ILE A 405 37.07 4.22 63.78
N ARG A 406 37.41 3.98 65.06
CA ARG A 406 36.94 2.80 65.78
C ARG A 406 35.42 2.84 66.00
N LEU A 407 34.86 4.00 66.35
CA LEU A 407 33.43 4.16 66.56
C LEU A 407 32.65 4.11 65.24
N GLU A 408 33.18 4.68 64.16
CA GLU A 408 32.59 4.56 62.82
C GLU A 408 32.53 3.12 62.34
N ARG A 409 33.58 2.32 62.59
CA ARG A 409 33.51 0.88 62.30
C ARG A 409 32.36 0.18 63.03
N ILE A 410 32.10 0.57 64.28
CA ILE A 410 31.00 -0.01 65.08
C ILE A 410 29.65 0.48 64.56
N ARG A 411 29.55 1.77 64.18
CA ARG A 411 28.36 2.34 63.55
C ARG A 411 28.01 1.61 62.25
N VAL A 412 28.96 1.49 61.31
CA VAL A 412 28.75 0.79 60.04
C VAL A 412 28.30 -0.64 60.29
N LYS A 413 29.00 -1.36 61.18
CA LYS A 413 28.62 -2.73 61.56
C LYS A 413 27.20 -2.81 62.12
N MET A 414 26.78 -1.89 62.97
CA MET A 414 25.42 -1.88 63.53
C MET A 414 24.37 -1.44 62.51
N SER A 415 24.72 -0.55 61.57
CA SER A 415 23.84 -0.16 60.46
C SER A 415 23.54 -1.34 59.55
N ASP A 416 24.57 -2.08 59.13
CA ASP A 416 24.42 -3.29 58.32
C ASP A 416 23.54 -4.34 59.02
N LEU A 417 23.68 -4.48 60.34
CA LEU A 417 22.85 -5.40 61.15
C LEU A 417 21.38 -4.98 61.24
N PHE A 418 21.07 -3.68 61.21
CA PHE A 418 19.70 -3.20 61.14
C PHE A 418 19.09 -3.40 59.75
N GLU A 419 19.91 -3.29 58.69
CA GLU A 419 19.48 -3.46 57.30
C GLU A 419 19.31 -4.94 56.92
N SER A 420 20.14 -5.84 57.45
CA SER A 420 20.01 -7.28 57.24
C SER A 420 18.90 -7.94 58.07
N GLY A 421 18.27 -7.19 58.99
CA GLY A 421 17.16 -7.68 59.82
C GLY A 421 17.56 -8.70 60.92
N ASP A 422 18.86 -8.86 61.20
CA ASP A 422 19.39 -9.98 62.00
C ASP A 422 19.44 -9.72 63.53
N LEU A 423 18.81 -8.64 64.02
CA LEU A 423 18.74 -8.34 65.46
C LEU A 423 17.43 -8.83 66.10
N SER A 424 17.42 -10.10 66.50
CA SER A 424 16.49 -10.66 67.49
C SER A 424 16.99 -10.34 68.91
N PRO A 425 16.14 -9.88 69.86
CA PRO A 425 16.56 -9.22 71.09
C PRO A 425 17.22 -10.10 72.18
N ASN A 426 17.92 -11.19 71.85
CA ASN A 426 18.47 -12.08 72.88
C ASN A 426 19.84 -12.75 72.67
N ASP A 427 20.55 -12.58 71.56
CA ASP A 427 21.84 -13.28 71.42
C ASP A 427 23.04 -12.43 71.85
N LYS A 428 23.53 -12.73 73.06
CA LYS A 428 24.86 -12.31 73.54
C LYS A 428 25.90 -13.35 73.12
N HIS A 429 27.03 -12.81 72.66
CA HIS A 429 28.33 -13.43 72.35
C HIS A 429 28.48 -13.94 70.91
N ILE A 430 29.23 -13.18 70.11
CA ILE A 430 29.86 -13.66 68.88
C ILE A 430 31.38 -13.58 69.09
N GLU A 431 32.02 -14.75 69.10
CA GLU A 431 33.47 -14.89 68.97
C GLU A 431 33.87 -14.59 67.51
N VAL A 432 35.02 -13.95 67.36
CA VAL A 432 35.55 -13.46 66.07
C VAL A 432 36.42 -14.55 65.44
N GLU A 433 36.05 -15.04 64.25
CA GLU A 433 37.00 -15.65 63.33
C GLU A 433 37.24 -14.70 62.14
N GLU A 434 38.49 -14.28 62.00
CA GLU A 434 39.01 -13.54 60.85
C GLU A 434 39.16 -14.49 59.66
N ASN A 435 38.56 -14.16 58.52
CA ASN A 435 39.08 -14.57 57.22
C ASN A 435 38.81 -13.47 56.20
N VAL A 436 39.85 -12.66 55.98
CA VAL A 436 39.96 -11.73 54.87
C VAL A 436 40.50 -12.52 53.68
N SER A 437 39.75 -12.58 52.58
CA SER A 437 40.29 -13.00 51.29
C SER A 437 40.23 -11.81 50.33
N ASP A 438 41.40 -11.48 49.80
CA ASP A 438 41.68 -10.38 48.88
C ASP A 438 40.78 -10.38 47.64
N PHE A 439 40.27 -9.20 47.27
CA PHE A 439 39.56 -8.96 46.02
C PHE A 439 40.49 -8.17 45.08
N GLU A 440 40.98 -8.82 44.02
CA GLU A 440 41.77 -8.19 42.96
C GLU A 440 40.86 -7.41 41.99
N PHE A 441 41.28 -6.18 41.71
CA PHE A 441 40.66 -5.25 40.76
C PHE A 441 41.23 -5.51 39.35
N ASN A 442 40.37 -5.74 38.35
CA ASN A 442 40.76 -5.64 36.93
C ASN A 442 39.74 -4.76 36.18
N GLY A 443 40.26 -3.73 35.50
CA GLY A 443 39.52 -2.63 34.89
C GLY A 443 38.64 -2.98 33.68
N GLY A 444 37.67 -2.10 33.42
CA GLY A 444 36.67 -2.16 32.34
C GLY A 444 37.19 -1.78 30.94
N PRO A 445 36.36 -1.26 29.99
CA PRO A 445 34.92 -0.96 30.02
C PRO A 445 34.12 -1.60 28.85
N ASN A 446 32.82 -1.26 28.73
CA ASN A 446 31.82 -1.62 27.70
C ASN A 446 30.89 -2.80 27.99
N LEU A 447 29.86 -2.56 28.79
CA LEU A 447 28.53 -3.12 28.59
C LEU A 447 27.47 -2.05 28.92
N PRO A 448 26.42 -1.87 28.10
CA PRO A 448 25.30 -0.98 28.43
C PRO A 448 24.54 -1.49 29.67
N PRO A 449 23.83 -0.60 30.39
CA PRO A 449 23.16 -0.93 31.64
C PRO A 449 22.09 -2.01 31.46
N ALA A 450 21.94 -2.81 32.52
CA ALA A 450 21.06 -3.95 32.61
C ALA A 450 19.59 -3.58 32.33
N ALA A 451 18.96 -4.35 31.44
CA ALA A 451 17.52 -4.30 31.24
C ALA A 451 16.78 -4.63 32.53
N ILE A 452 15.74 -3.85 32.83
CA ILE A 452 14.77 -4.09 33.89
C ILE A 452 14.04 -5.39 33.55
N VAL A 453 14.36 -6.46 34.27
CA VAL A 453 13.65 -7.74 34.21
C VAL A 453 12.39 -7.60 35.06
N ALA A 454 11.22 -7.69 34.42
CA ALA A 454 9.95 -7.83 35.11
C ALA A 454 9.99 -9.06 36.05
N GLU A 455 9.61 -8.84 37.31
CA GLU A 455 9.58 -9.88 38.34
C GLU A 455 8.74 -11.08 37.92
N GLY A 456 9.31 -12.27 38.12
CA GLY A 456 8.59 -13.53 38.21
C GLY A 456 8.57 -14.35 36.93
N MET A 457 9.60 -15.16 36.70
CA MET A 457 9.49 -16.50 36.11
C MET A 457 10.85 -17.21 36.18
N ALA A 458 11.03 -18.04 37.22
CA ALA A 458 12.19 -18.89 37.40
C ALA A 458 12.03 -20.23 36.66
N ASP A 459 13.18 -20.70 36.15
CA ASP A 459 13.67 -22.08 35.99
C ASP A 459 12.84 -23.11 35.19
N GLY A 460 13.50 -23.73 34.20
CA GLY A 460 13.39 -25.17 34.03
C GLY A 460 13.12 -25.70 32.62
N SER A 461 14.19 -26.26 32.03
CA SER A 461 14.21 -27.39 31.08
C SER A 461 13.77 -27.20 29.61
N VAL A 462 14.71 -27.55 28.72
CA VAL A 462 14.56 -27.74 27.27
C VAL A 462 13.73 -29.00 26.96
N PRO A 463 12.81 -28.95 25.99
CA PRO A 463 12.74 -30.03 25.01
C PRO A 463 12.44 -29.59 23.56
N GLU A 464 13.05 -30.36 22.64
CA GLU A 464 12.60 -30.81 21.30
C GLU A 464 11.95 -29.84 20.28
N SER A 465 12.37 -30.02 19.02
CA SER A 465 12.06 -29.19 17.85
C SER A 465 10.61 -28.71 17.79
N VAL A 466 10.43 -27.43 18.11
CA VAL A 466 9.14 -26.74 18.03
C VAL A 466 8.88 -26.33 16.59
N SER A 467 7.71 -26.68 16.04
CA SER A 467 7.29 -26.23 14.72
C SER A 467 7.14 -24.71 14.70
N GLN A 468 7.71 -24.06 13.69
CA GLN A 468 7.61 -22.61 13.51
C GLN A 468 6.14 -22.16 13.43
N PRO A 469 5.76 -21.05 14.11
CA PRO A 469 4.43 -20.47 14.01
C PRO A 469 4.06 -20.09 12.58
N ASP A 470 2.75 -20.11 12.28
CA ASP A 470 2.23 -19.56 11.03
C ASP A 470 2.57 -18.06 10.94
N VAL A 471 2.95 -17.59 9.76
CA VAL A 471 3.24 -16.17 9.49
C VAL A 471 2.04 -15.28 9.82
N ARG A 472 0.81 -15.83 9.77
CA ARG A 472 -0.43 -15.15 10.15
C ARG A 472 -0.76 -15.18 11.65
N ALA A 473 0.06 -15.86 12.47
CA ALA A 473 -0.12 -15.81 13.91
C ALA A 473 0.12 -14.37 14.43
N VAL A 474 -0.67 -13.98 15.43
CA VAL A 474 -0.59 -12.66 16.08
C VAL A 474 0.00 -12.84 17.48
N GLY A 475 1.06 -12.11 17.77
CA GLY A 475 1.73 -12.03 19.06
C GLY A 475 1.43 -10.73 19.80
N ILE A 476 2.16 -10.49 20.88
CA ILE A 476 2.07 -9.29 21.71
C ILE A 476 3.23 -8.38 21.35
N VAL A 477 2.94 -7.14 20.97
CA VAL A 477 3.98 -6.13 20.67
C VAL A 477 4.55 -5.61 21.98
N GLY A 478 5.86 -5.78 22.16
CA GLY A 478 6.61 -5.21 23.27
C GLY A 478 7.04 -3.76 22.98
N GLN A 479 7.39 -3.03 24.03
CA GLN A 479 7.95 -1.68 23.93
C GLN A 479 9.36 -1.67 23.28
N ASP A 480 9.94 -2.85 23.03
CA ASP A 480 11.21 -3.07 22.36
C ASP A 480 11.11 -3.09 20.82
N GLY A 481 9.91 -2.85 20.27
CA GLY A 481 9.66 -2.84 18.82
C GLY A 481 9.54 -4.24 18.20
N TYR A 482 9.47 -5.29 19.02
CA TYR A 482 9.27 -6.67 18.57
C TYR A 482 7.89 -7.21 18.96
N GLU A 483 7.33 -8.03 18.08
CA GLU A 483 6.14 -8.82 18.35
C GLU A 483 6.57 -10.19 18.87
N TRP A 484 6.01 -10.59 20.02
CA TRP A 484 6.38 -11.79 20.77
C TRP A 484 5.25 -12.81 20.79
N LEU A 485 5.55 -14.06 20.45
CA LEU A 485 4.59 -15.16 20.44
C LEU A 485 5.13 -16.38 21.18
N ARG A 486 4.35 -16.93 22.11
CA ARG A 486 4.70 -18.16 22.81
C ARG A 486 3.87 -19.33 22.28
N GLN A 487 4.52 -20.21 21.53
CA GLN A 487 3.87 -21.38 20.92
C GLN A 487 4.77 -22.61 21.06
N GLY A 488 4.19 -23.72 21.49
CA GLY A 488 4.88 -25.01 21.59
C GLY A 488 6.02 -25.05 22.62
N GLY A 489 6.00 -24.19 23.64
CA GLY A 489 7.03 -24.15 24.69
C GLY A 489 8.25 -23.28 24.35
N ALA A 490 8.34 -22.76 23.13
CA ALA A 490 9.35 -21.78 22.72
C ALA A 490 8.76 -20.37 22.63
N THR A 491 9.62 -19.38 22.82
CA THR A 491 9.33 -17.96 22.58
C THR A 491 9.82 -17.59 21.19
N TRP A 492 8.98 -16.91 20.42
CA TRP A 492 9.26 -16.46 19.07
C TRP A 492 9.14 -14.95 19.00
N TYR A 493 9.94 -14.32 18.16
CA TYR A 493 9.95 -12.87 17.95
C TYR A 493 10.08 -12.52 16.47
N ARG A 494 9.52 -11.37 16.08
CA ARG A 494 9.75 -10.70 14.79
C ARG A 494 9.56 -9.19 14.95
N PRO A 495 10.03 -8.34 14.04
CA PRO A 495 9.75 -6.90 14.10
C PRO A 495 8.22 -6.66 14.13
N ALA A 496 7.76 -5.75 14.99
CA ALA A 496 6.36 -5.39 15.07
C ALA A 496 5.82 -4.93 13.70
N ASN A 497 4.58 -5.28 13.39
CA ASN A 497 3.91 -4.97 12.12
C ASN A 497 4.63 -5.51 10.86
N SER A 498 5.50 -6.51 11.00
CA SER A 498 6.16 -7.15 9.85
C SER A 498 5.45 -8.44 9.42
N SER A 499 5.38 -8.67 8.10
CA SER A 499 4.94 -9.94 7.52
C SER A 499 6.07 -10.98 7.43
N LEU A 500 7.10 -10.83 8.28
CA LEU A 500 8.27 -11.70 8.28
C LEU A 500 8.00 -12.98 9.07
N ASP A 501 8.79 -14.00 8.73
CA ASP A 501 8.80 -15.28 9.42
C ASP A 501 9.25 -15.14 10.89
N TRP A 502 8.59 -15.86 11.79
CA TRP A 502 8.90 -15.89 13.22
C TRP A 502 10.28 -16.47 13.51
N LYS A 503 11.10 -15.79 14.32
CA LYS A 503 12.41 -16.27 14.77
C LYS A 503 12.35 -16.76 16.21
N GLN A 504 12.98 -17.90 16.51
CA GLN A 504 12.99 -18.44 17.86
C GLN A 504 13.96 -17.64 18.74
N TRP A 505 13.48 -17.18 19.91
CA TRP A 505 14.30 -16.55 20.94
C TRP A 505 15.00 -17.64 21.77
N ASN A 506 16.33 -17.60 21.81
CA ASN A 506 17.17 -18.45 22.66
C ASN A 506 17.90 -17.53 23.64
N ASN A 507 17.70 -17.75 24.94
CA ASN A 507 18.41 -17.02 26.01
C ASN A 507 19.92 -17.19 25.97
#